data_AF-A0A151THF0-F1
#
_entry.id   AF-A0A151THF0-F1
#
_cell.length_a   1.000
_cell.length_b   1.000
_cell.length_c   1.000
_cell.angle_alpha   90.00
_cell.angle_beta   90.00
_cell.angle_gamma   90.00
#
_symmetry.space_group_name_H-M   'P 1'
#
loop_
_entity.id
_entity.type
_entity.pdbx_description
1 polymer ?
#
loop_
_entity_poly.entity_id
_entity_poly.type
_entity_poly.pdbx_seq_one_letter_code
_entity_poly.pdbx_strand_id
1 'polypeptide(L)'
;MQIEDYLYQKKLYQPLIGEKPDDMKQEEWNLLDRQALGVIRLTLAKNVAFNIVNEKTTASLMKTLSDMYEKPSAANKVHIMCRLFNLKMREGNPVINHINDFNTILAMLESVQIKFEDEVKALILLSSLPESWAVTVTAVSSSARDSKLRLNDIRDLFHIIVFLFSLL
;
A
#
# COMPACT_ATOMS: atom_id res chain seq x y z
N MET A 1 -10.99 -1.70 2.44
CA MET A 1 -9.69 -2.40 2.66
C MET A 1 -9.76 -3.82 2.11
N GLN A 2 -8.67 -4.40 1.59
CA GLN A 2 -8.65 -5.80 1.08
C GLN A 2 -9.20 -6.83 2.08
N ILE A 3 -9.00 -6.60 3.37
CA ILE A 3 -9.49 -7.49 4.43
C ILE A 3 -11.01 -7.43 4.61
N GLU A 4 -11.64 -6.29 4.33
CA GLU A 4 -13.10 -6.16 4.37
C GLU A 4 -13.70 -6.98 3.23
N ASP A 5 -13.19 -6.81 2.00
CA ASP A 5 -13.63 -7.57 0.84
C ASP A 5 -13.48 -9.09 1.08
N TYR A 6 -12.39 -9.49 1.71
CA TYR A 6 -12.17 -10.88 2.11
C TYR A 6 -13.22 -11.38 3.11
N LEU A 7 -13.58 -10.59 4.12
CA LEU A 7 -14.63 -10.94 5.08
C LEU A 7 -16.01 -11.01 4.43
N TYR A 8 -16.32 -10.13 3.48
CA TYR A 8 -17.53 -10.21 2.66
C TYR A 8 -17.60 -11.52 1.88
N GLN A 9 -16.50 -11.90 1.21
CA GLN A 9 -16.41 -13.16 0.48
C GLN A 9 -16.63 -14.38 1.39
N LYS A 10 -16.15 -14.31 2.64
CA LYS A 10 -16.31 -15.38 3.64
C LYS A 10 -17.62 -15.34 4.41
N LYS A 11 -18.51 -14.39 4.13
CA LYS A 11 -19.75 -14.14 4.88
C LYS A 11 -19.51 -13.85 6.38
N LEU A 12 -18.39 -13.20 6.69
CA LEU A 12 -17.94 -12.81 8.03
C LEU A 12 -17.96 -11.28 8.23
N TYR A 13 -18.76 -10.55 7.46
CA TYR A 13 -18.75 -9.09 7.43
C TYR A 13 -19.60 -8.43 8.53
N GLN A 14 -20.64 -9.10 9.04
CA GLN A 14 -21.56 -8.52 10.04
C GLN A 14 -20.83 -7.96 11.29
N PRO A 15 -19.81 -8.64 11.85
CA PRO A 15 -19.10 -8.12 13.02
C PRO A 15 -18.30 -6.83 12.77
N LEU A 16 -18.09 -6.42 11.52
CA LEU A 16 -17.45 -5.13 11.20
C LEU A 16 -18.29 -3.93 11.66
N ILE A 17 -19.61 -4.08 11.68
CA ILE A 17 -20.56 -3.04 12.12
C ILE A 17 -20.44 -2.83 13.63
N GLY A 18 -20.09 -3.88 14.38
CA GLY A 18 -20.00 -3.85 15.84
C GLY A 18 -21.34 -3.94 16.57
N GLU A 19 -22.45 -3.99 15.83
CA GLU A 19 -23.80 -4.10 16.37
C GLU A 19 -24.41 -5.46 16.02
N LYS A 20 -24.92 -6.16 17.04
CA LYS A 20 -25.58 -7.45 16.87
C LYS A 20 -26.98 -7.24 16.26
N PRO A 21 -27.34 -7.96 15.18
CA PRO A 21 -28.72 -7.98 14.68
C PRO A 21 -29.74 -8.46 15.72
N ASP A 22 -30.94 -7.90 15.73
CA ASP A 22 -32.00 -8.24 16.70
C ASP A 22 -32.47 -9.70 16.60
N ASP A 23 -32.46 -10.25 15.39
CA ASP A 23 -32.88 -11.61 15.05
C ASP A 23 -31.83 -12.69 15.41
N MET A 24 -30.61 -12.28 15.76
CA MET A 24 -29.51 -13.20 16.07
C MET A 24 -29.35 -13.46 17.58
N LYS A 25 -29.11 -14.72 17.95
CA LYS A 25 -28.78 -15.10 19.33
C LYS A 25 -27.40 -14.59 19.75
N GLN A 26 -27.23 -14.28 21.03
CA GLN A 26 -25.95 -13.76 21.55
C GLN A 26 -24.78 -14.73 21.37
N GLU A 27 -25.01 -16.03 21.56
CA GLU A 27 -23.98 -17.07 21.40
C GLU A 27 -23.50 -17.20 19.96
N GLU A 28 -24.44 -17.13 19.01
CA GLU A 28 -24.16 -17.15 17.58
C GLU A 28 -23.36 -15.91 17.15
N TRP A 29 -23.76 -14.72 17.65
CA TRP A 29 -23.02 -13.49 17.44
C TRP A 29 -21.58 -13.56 17.96
N ASN A 30 -21.40 -14.04 19.19
CA ASN A 30 -20.07 -14.15 19.80
C ASN A 30 -19.16 -15.11 19.01
N LEU A 31 -19.72 -16.21 18.49
CA LEU A 31 -18.98 -17.15 17.64
C LEU A 31 -18.58 -16.49 16.32
N LEU A 32 -19.51 -15.79 15.66
CA LEU A 32 -19.26 -15.10 14.41
C LEU A 32 -18.20 -14.01 14.55
N ASP A 33 -18.31 -13.17 15.58
CA ASP A 33 -17.33 -12.14 15.91
C ASP A 33 -15.95 -12.75 16.20
N ARG A 34 -15.90 -13.85 16.96
CA ARG A 34 -14.64 -14.54 17.25
C ARG A 34 -13.98 -15.12 16.00
N GLN A 35 -14.77 -15.63 15.05
CA GLN A 35 -14.30 -16.16 13.78
C GLN A 35 -13.72 -15.05 12.90
N ALA A 36 -14.46 -13.96 12.70
CA ALA A 36 -14.00 -12.81 11.93
C ALA A 36 -12.70 -12.21 12.52
N LEU A 37 -12.66 -12.01 13.84
CA LEU A 37 -11.48 -11.56 14.57
C LEU A 37 -10.28 -12.50 14.41
N GLY A 38 -10.51 -13.82 14.42
CA GLY A 38 -9.49 -14.83 14.17
C GLY A 38 -8.90 -14.74 12.77
N VAL A 39 -9.76 -14.60 11.77
CA VAL A 39 -9.36 -14.43 10.36
C VAL A 39 -8.48 -13.21 10.19
N ILE A 40 -8.87 -12.06 10.75
CA ILE A 40 -8.07 -10.84 10.62
C ILE A 40 -6.68 -11.04 11.24
N ARG A 41 -6.61 -11.54 12.48
CA ARG A 41 -5.34 -11.75 13.19
C ARG A 41 -4.39 -12.69 12.45
N LEU A 42 -4.91 -13.73 11.81
CA LEU A 42 -4.12 -14.69 11.04
C LEU A 42 -3.63 -14.14 9.69
N THR A 43 -4.30 -13.12 9.15
CA THR A 43 -3.94 -12.50 7.87
C THR A 43 -2.84 -11.45 8.02
N LEU A 44 -2.69 -10.90 9.22
CA LEU A 44 -1.75 -9.81 9.49
C LEU A 44 -0.32 -10.32 9.77
N ALA A 45 0.67 -9.53 9.36
CA ALA A 45 2.06 -9.77 9.75
C ALA A 45 2.23 -9.70 11.27
N LYS A 46 3.18 -10.48 11.83
CA LYS A 46 3.37 -10.64 13.28
C LYS A 46 3.52 -9.31 14.03
N ASN A 47 4.24 -8.36 13.45
CA ASN A 47 4.46 -7.03 14.03
C ASN A 47 3.17 -6.20 14.12
N VAL A 48 2.25 -6.35 13.16
CA VAL A 48 0.94 -5.67 13.17
C VAL A 48 -0.01 -6.36 14.15
N ALA A 49 -0.03 -7.69 14.14
CA ALA A 49 -0.87 -8.50 15.03
C ALA A 49 -0.58 -8.24 16.51
N PHE A 50 0.67 -7.93 16.87
CA PHE A 50 1.07 -7.59 18.24
C PHE A 50 0.36 -6.32 18.76
N ASN A 51 0.18 -5.30 17.91
CA ASN A 51 -0.43 -4.03 18.30
C ASN A 51 -1.93 -4.15 18.61
N ILE A 52 -2.58 -5.22 18.14
CA ILE A 52 -4.03 -5.44 18.24
C ILE A 52 -4.40 -6.67 19.09
N VAL A 53 -3.42 -7.25 19.81
CA VAL A 53 -3.62 -8.50 20.56
C VAL A 53 -4.68 -8.38 21.66
N ASN A 54 -4.85 -7.17 22.20
CA ASN A 54 -5.80 -6.87 23.28
C ASN A 54 -7.22 -6.57 22.78
N GLU A 55 -7.42 -6.42 21.47
CA GLU A 55 -8.71 -6.12 20.87
C GLU A 55 -9.64 -7.32 20.96
N LYS A 56 -10.83 -7.15 21.53
CA LYS A 56 -11.73 -8.27 21.85
C LYS A 56 -12.82 -8.50 20.82
N THR A 57 -13.15 -7.49 20.01
CA THR A 57 -14.20 -7.56 18.99
C THR A 57 -13.63 -7.21 17.63
N THR A 58 -14.27 -7.71 16.57
CA THR A 58 -13.86 -7.43 15.19
C THR A 58 -13.94 -5.92 14.91
N ALA A 59 -14.99 -5.27 15.38
CA ALA A 59 -15.17 -3.82 15.24
C ALA A 59 -14.07 -3.00 15.95
N SER A 60 -13.72 -3.36 17.20
CA SER A 60 -12.66 -2.63 17.93
C SER A 60 -11.30 -2.82 17.27
N LEU A 61 -11.00 -4.05 16.84
CA LEU A 61 -9.80 -4.39 16.10
C LEU A 61 -9.69 -3.59 14.80
N MET A 62 -10.77 -3.56 14.00
CA MET A 62 -10.81 -2.85 12.74
C MET A 62 -10.64 -1.33 12.93
N LYS A 63 -11.27 -0.78 13.97
CA LYS A 63 -11.10 0.62 14.35
C LYS A 63 -9.65 0.93 14.71
N THR A 64 -9.00 0.10 15.52
CA THR A 64 -7.59 0.28 15.90
C THR A 64 -6.66 0.19 14.68
N LEU A 65 -6.92 -0.72 13.74
CA LEU A 65 -6.17 -0.78 12.47
C LEU A 65 -6.34 0.51 11.64
N SER A 66 -7.59 0.99 11.50
CA SER A 66 -7.88 2.24 10.78
C SER A 66 -7.21 3.44 11.46
N ASP A 67 -7.27 3.53 12.79
CA ASP A 67 -6.62 4.60 13.56
C ASP A 67 -5.09 4.59 13.40
N MET A 68 -4.46 3.41 13.29
CA MET A 68 -3.03 3.29 13.08
C MET A 68 -2.60 3.61 11.64
N TYR A 69 -3.35 3.15 10.63
CA TYR A 69 -2.87 3.10 9.24
C TYR A 69 -3.68 3.93 8.23
N GLU A 70 -4.88 4.37 8.57
CA GLU A 70 -5.73 5.19 7.68
C GLU A 70 -5.86 6.63 8.17
N LYS A 71 -5.76 6.85 9.49
CA LYS A 71 -5.82 8.20 10.07
C LYS A 71 -4.64 9.04 9.57
N PRO A 72 -4.85 10.34 9.25
CA PRO A 72 -3.76 11.27 8.90
C PRO A 72 -2.94 11.70 10.13
N SER A 73 -2.61 10.75 11.02
CA SER A 73 -1.78 10.97 12.19
C SER A 73 -0.32 11.19 11.81
N ALA A 74 0.43 11.90 12.65
CA ALA A 74 1.86 12.12 12.43
C ALA A 74 2.64 10.80 12.33
N ALA A 75 2.30 9.82 13.19
CA ALA A 75 2.93 8.50 13.18
C ALA A 75 2.70 7.74 11.87
N ASN A 76 1.46 7.77 11.35
CA ASN A 76 1.14 7.11 10.08
C ASN A 76 1.85 7.79 8.89
N LYS A 77 1.84 9.13 8.87
CA LYS A 77 2.59 9.91 7.87
C LYS A 77 4.08 9.57 7.87
N VAL A 78 4.71 9.51 9.05
CA VAL A 78 6.13 9.11 9.18
C VAL A 78 6.32 7.67 8.70
N HIS A 79 5.45 6.74 9.08
CA HIS A 79 5.54 5.35 8.65
C HIS A 79 5.50 5.20 7.12
N ILE A 80 4.55 5.86 6.45
CA ILE A 80 4.41 5.81 4.99
C ILE A 80 5.61 6.49 4.30
N MET A 81 6.09 7.62 4.84
CA MET A 81 7.30 8.30 4.33
C MET A 81 8.56 7.43 4.47
N CYS A 82 8.74 6.74 5.61
CA CYS A 82 9.84 5.79 5.78
C CYS A 82 9.74 4.64 4.76
N ARG A 83 8.54 4.15 4.45
CA ARG A 83 8.34 3.14 3.41
C ARG A 83 8.71 3.67 2.03
N LEU A 84 8.35 4.91 1.70
CA LEU A 84 8.67 5.54 0.42
C LEU A 84 10.19 5.65 0.21
N PHE A 85 10.92 6.21 1.17
CA PHE A 85 12.36 6.45 1.00
C PHE A 85 13.21 5.19 1.10
N ASN A 86 12.70 4.16 1.77
CA ASN A 86 13.35 2.84 1.83
C ASN A 86 12.93 1.91 0.69
N LEU A 87 11.99 2.31 -0.17
CA LEU A 87 11.63 1.53 -1.36
C LEU A 87 12.80 1.58 -2.35
N LYS A 88 13.40 0.42 -2.62
CA LYS A 88 14.49 0.24 -3.59
C LYS A 88 14.18 -0.97 -4.45
N MET A 89 14.32 -0.81 -5.77
CA MET A 89 14.19 -1.92 -6.70
C MET A 89 15.44 -2.81 -6.59
N ARG A 90 15.22 -4.11 -6.44
CA ARG A 90 16.31 -5.09 -6.44
C ARG A 90 16.74 -5.40 -7.85
N GLU A 91 18.02 -5.75 -8.03
CA GLU A 91 18.52 -6.21 -9.32
C GLU A 91 17.72 -7.41 -9.83
N GLY A 92 17.36 -7.39 -11.11
CA GLY A 92 16.55 -8.43 -11.76
C GLY A 92 15.04 -8.38 -11.47
N ASN A 93 14.54 -7.51 -10.58
CA ASN A 93 13.10 -7.35 -10.40
C ASN A 93 12.46 -6.62 -11.59
N PRO A 94 11.25 -7.02 -12.03
CA PRO A 94 10.52 -6.28 -13.05
C PRO A 94 10.20 -4.85 -12.61
N VAL A 95 10.59 -3.86 -13.42
CA VAL A 95 10.35 -2.43 -13.15
C VAL A 95 8.87 -2.12 -12.93
N ILE A 96 7.97 -2.85 -13.59
CA ILE A 96 6.53 -2.67 -13.44
C ILE A 96 6.04 -2.97 -12.02
N ASN A 97 6.60 -3.99 -11.36
CA ASN A 97 6.23 -4.33 -9.99
C ASN A 97 6.67 -3.21 -9.04
N HIS A 98 7.88 -2.69 -9.24
CA HIS A 98 8.40 -1.57 -8.46
C HIS A 98 7.57 -0.29 -8.65
N ILE A 99 7.15 0.02 -9.87
CA ILE A 99 6.24 1.14 -10.15
C ILE A 99 4.89 0.96 -9.44
N ASN A 100 4.34 -0.25 -9.41
CA ASN A 100 3.08 -0.54 -8.73
C ASN A 100 3.20 -0.38 -7.21
N ASP A 101 4.29 -0.86 -6.61
CA ASP A 101 4.58 -0.66 -5.19
C ASP A 101 4.72 0.83 -4.85
N PHE A 102 5.46 1.57 -5.68
CA PHE A 102 5.63 3.02 -5.56
C PHE A 102 4.29 3.77 -5.63
N ASN A 103 3.45 3.46 -6.63
CA ASN A 103 2.13 4.07 -6.81
C ASN A 103 1.19 3.77 -5.64
N THR A 104 1.29 2.57 -5.06
CA THR A 104 0.51 2.20 -3.87
C THR A 104 0.91 3.08 -2.67
N ILE A 105 2.21 3.32 -2.46
CA ILE A 105 2.69 4.22 -1.40
C ILE A 105 2.23 5.66 -1.65
N LEU A 106 2.28 6.14 -2.90
CA LEU A 106 1.76 7.46 -3.24
C LEU A 106 0.27 7.58 -2.94
N ALA A 107 -0.55 6.60 -3.32
CA ALA A 107 -1.98 6.61 -3.00
C ALA A 107 -2.25 6.66 -1.47
N MET A 108 -1.46 5.93 -0.68
CA MET A 108 -1.50 6.01 0.79
C MET A 108 -1.11 7.38 1.33
N LEU A 109 -0.14 8.07 0.71
CA LEU A 109 0.22 9.43 1.10
C LEU A 109 -0.89 10.42 0.77
N GLU A 110 -1.51 10.29 -0.39
CA GLU A 110 -2.61 11.15 -0.80
C GLU A 110 -3.83 10.99 0.13
N SER A 111 -4.11 9.76 0.61
CA SER A 111 -5.18 9.51 1.59
C SER A 111 -4.92 10.15 2.94
N VAL A 112 -3.65 10.39 3.32
CA VAL A 112 -3.27 11.14 4.52
C VAL A 112 -2.93 12.61 4.24
N GLN A 113 -3.38 13.14 3.10
CA GLN A 113 -3.24 14.55 2.68
C GLN A 113 -1.79 15.00 2.42
N ILE A 114 -0.90 14.07 2.06
CA ILE A 114 0.44 14.37 1.55
C ILE A 114 0.42 14.16 0.04
N LYS A 115 0.61 15.23 -0.73
CA LYS A 115 0.73 15.18 -2.18
C LYS A 115 2.09 15.69 -2.60
N PHE A 116 2.74 14.91 -3.46
CA PHE A 116 3.95 15.34 -4.14
C PHE A 116 3.62 15.89 -5.52
N GLU A 117 4.37 16.89 -5.96
CA GLU A 117 4.38 17.28 -7.36
C GLU A 117 4.90 16.14 -8.23
N ASP A 118 4.43 16.07 -9.47
CA ASP A 118 4.81 14.98 -10.40
C ASP A 118 6.31 14.88 -10.64
N GLU A 119 7.01 16.01 -10.58
CA GLU A 119 8.46 16.07 -10.69
C GLU A 119 9.15 15.41 -9.50
N VAL A 120 8.69 15.67 -8.27
CA VAL A 120 9.22 15.03 -7.06
C VAL A 120 8.92 13.53 -7.09
N LYS A 121 7.73 13.13 -7.54
CA LYS A 121 7.37 11.71 -7.72
C LYS A 121 8.33 11.03 -8.70
N ALA A 122 8.62 11.66 -9.83
CA ALA A 122 9.56 11.18 -10.84
C ALA A 122 10.99 11.03 -10.29
N LEU A 123 11.50 12.04 -9.57
CA LEU A 123 12.84 12.02 -8.98
C LEU A 123 13.00 10.90 -7.95
N ILE A 124 12.01 10.72 -7.07
CA ILE A 124 12.04 9.65 -6.07
C ILE A 124 12.05 8.29 -6.77
N LEU A 125 11.19 8.08 -7.78
CA LEU A 125 11.16 6.83 -8.55
C LEU A 125 12.51 6.54 -9.21
N LEU A 126 13.10 7.49 -9.94
CA LEU A 126 14.41 7.29 -10.59
C LEU A 126 15.52 6.98 -9.58
N SER A 127 15.53 7.66 -8.42
CA SER A 127 16.53 7.44 -7.36
C SER A 127 16.39 6.08 -6.63
N SER A 128 15.28 5.38 -6.86
CA SER A 128 14.99 4.08 -6.24
C SER A 128 15.36 2.88 -7.11
N LEU A 129 15.76 3.12 -8.36
CA LEU A 129 16.25 2.09 -9.28
C LEU A 129 17.68 1.66 -8.90
N PRO A 130 18.10 0.43 -9.25
CA PRO A 130 19.42 -0.05 -8.93
C PRO A 130 20.46 0.48 -9.93
N GLU A 131 21.74 0.28 -9.64
CA GLU A 131 22.85 0.85 -10.40
C GLU A 131 22.88 0.39 -11.88
N SER A 132 22.41 -0.82 -12.17
CA SER A 132 22.29 -1.32 -13.55
C SER A 132 21.40 -0.47 -14.45
N TRP A 133 20.53 0.37 -13.88
CA TRP A 133 19.65 1.29 -14.59
C TRP A 133 20.21 2.70 -14.75
N ALA A 134 21.45 2.97 -14.33
CA ALA A 134 22.05 4.31 -14.37
C ALA A 134 22.01 4.94 -15.77
N VAL A 135 22.32 4.18 -16.82
CA VAL A 135 22.26 4.66 -18.22
C VAL A 135 20.84 5.08 -18.61
N THR A 136 19.84 4.27 -18.23
CA THR A 136 18.42 4.58 -18.44
C THR A 136 18.02 5.84 -17.68
N VAL A 137 18.43 5.98 -16.42
CA VAL A 137 18.16 7.18 -15.62
C VAL A 137 18.74 8.42 -16.30
N THR A 138 20.00 8.37 -16.74
CA THR A 138 20.63 9.48 -17.46
C THR A 138 19.90 9.81 -18.76
N ALA A 139 19.55 8.81 -19.57
CA ALA A 139 18.82 9.03 -20.83
C ALA A 139 17.45 9.68 -20.59
N VAL A 140 16.70 9.20 -19.59
CA VAL A 140 15.41 9.78 -19.19
C VAL A 140 15.59 11.21 -18.70
N SER A 141 16.58 11.48 -17.84
CA SER A 141 16.88 12.83 -17.34
C SER A 141 17.27 13.81 -18.45
N SER A 142 18.03 13.36 -19.45
CA SER A 142 18.45 14.20 -20.59
C SER A 142 17.34 14.42 -21.63
N SER A 143 16.32 13.56 -21.66
CA SER A 143 15.19 13.67 -22.61
C SER A 143 14.15 14.72 -22.21
N ALA A 144 14.16 15.17 -20.95
CA ALA A 144 13.23 16.16 -20.42
C ALA A 144 13.51 17.56 -21.01
N ARG A 145 12.75 17.93 -22.05
CA ARG A 145 12.93 19.18 -22.82
C ARG A 145 12.81 20.47 -21.99
N ASP A 146 11.98 20.47 -20.94
CA ASP A 146 11.67 21.65 -20.13
C ASP A 146 12.23 21.56 -18.70
N SER A 147 13.23 20.72 -18.43
CA SER A 147 13.79 20.46 -17.08
C SER A 147 12.83 19.83 -16.07
N LYS A 148 11.53 19.71 -16.39
CA LYS A 148 10.50 19.15 -15.51
C LYS A 148 10.18 17.70 -15.90
N LEU A 149 10.56 16.75 -15.06
CA LEU A 149 10.22 15.34 -15.23
C LEU A 149 8.74 15.09 -14.88
N ARG A 150 8.04 14.29 -15.69
CA ARG A 150 6.67 13.84 -15.38
C ARG A 150 6.66 12.33 -15.22
N LEU A 151 5.94 11.84 -14.22
CA LEU A 151 5.87 10.41 -13.89
C LEU A 151 5.31 9.57 -15.06
N ASN A 152 4.34 10.11 -15.81
CA ASN A 152 3.76 9.43 -16.96
C ASN A 152 4.76 9.26 -18.10
N ASP A 153 5.56 10.30 -18.38
CA ASP A 153 6.59 10.25 -19.43
C ASP A 153 7.64 9.17 -19.11
N ILE A 154 7.99 9.02 -17.84
CA ILE A 154 8.89 7.97 -17.34
C ILE A 154 8.29 6.57 -17.53
N ARG A 155 6.99 6.41 -17.26
CA ARG A 155 6.30 5.12 -17.44
C ARG A 155 6.29 4.71 -18.91
N ASP A 156 6.02 5.65 -19.81
CA ASP A 156 6.01 5.40 -21.25
C ASP A 156 7.42 5.08 -21.75
N LEU A 157 8.44 5.80 -21.26
CA LEU A 157 9.85 5.50 -21.52
C LEU A 157 10.25 4.11 -21.00
N PHE A 158 9.79 3.69 -19.82
CA PHE A 158 10.06 2.33 -19.34
C PHE A 158 9.38 1.27 -20.20
N HIS A 159 8.16 1.50 -20.66
CA HIS A 159 7.52 0.59 -21.62
C HIS A 159 8.31 0.49 -22.92
N ILE A 160 8.81 1.62 -23.45
CA ILE A 160 9.62 1.65 -24.67
C ILE A 160 10.97 0.96 -24.47
N ILE A 161 11.66 1.22 -23.35
CA ILE A 161 12.98 0.65 -23.07
C ILE A 161 12.87 -0.85 -22.83
N VAL A 162 11.90 -1.31 -22.02
CA VAL A 162 11.67 -2.75 -21.79
C VAL A 162 11.29 -3.45 -23.10
N PHE A 163 10.52 -2.79 -23.97
CA PHE A 163 10.19 -3.32 -25.30
C PHE A 163 11.40 -3.39 -26.25
N LEU A 164 12.31 -2.41 -26.20
CA LEU A 164 13.54 -2.42 -27.00
C LEU A 164 14.52 -3.51 -26.54
N PHE A 165 14.62 -3.75 -25.23
CA PHE A 165 15.48 -4.81 -24.68
C PHE A 165 14.90 -6.23 -24.85
N SER A 166 13.60 -6.39 -25.11
CA SER A 166 12.99 -7.69 -25.42
C SER A 166 13.02 -8.06 -26.91
N LEU A 167 13.47 -7.14 -27.77
CA LEU A 167 13.65 -7.33 -29.21
C LEU A 167 15.09 -7.68 -29.63
N LEU A 168 16.03 -7.70 -28.68
CA LEU A 168 17.44 -8.12 -28.83
C LEU A 168 17.64 -9.50 -28.18
#